data_AF-A0A0F6U0E9-F1
#
_entry.id   AF-A0A0F6U0E9-F1
#
_cell.length_a   1.000
_cell.length_b   1.000
_cell.length_c   1.000
_cell.angle_alpha   90.00
_cell.angle_beta   90.00
_cell.angle_gamma   90.00
#
_symmetry.space_group_name_H-M   'P 1'
#
loop_
_entity.id
_entity.type
_entity.pdbx_description
1 polymer ?
#
loop_
_entity_poly.entity_id
_entity_poly.type
_entity_poly.pdbx_seq_one_letter_code
_entity_poly.pdbx_strand_id
1 'polypeptide(L)'
;MSPLSSPLPGIAEQGGDTNPRAVGQHSKVRFKNADAIGFPAGDALANFFAQFGYVCAPSSQPFLPYFLSTLDALAWRSGVPEMLYPEALTPGLREVSKDGDMWGNIYPRAGALSQTHDYKAGAVIAQRTADLVTRSGQSHVYIPLTKSAHDGYWPPDPVIEGDSNNHQWQMLAPKKSTSCAIFPDGTATDTYADKLSEDGAYVWTLWRPYKCCPRRGQTFLGSSGG
;
A
#
# COMPACT_ATOMS: atom_id res chain seq x y z
N MET A 1 4.01 -7.47 18.02
CA MET A 1 3.53 -6.09 17.82
C MET A 1 2.06 -6.02 18.25
N SER A 2 1.61 -4.99 18.98
CA SER A 2 0.16 -4.84 19.25
C SER A 2 -0.59 -4.58 17.93
N PRO A 3 -1.70 -5.28 17.65
CA PRO A 3 -2.46 -5.04 16.44
C PRO A 3 -3.15 -3.68 16.53
N LEU A 4 -2.86 -2.79 15.57
CA LEU A 4 -3.58 -1.52 15.41
C LEU A 4 -5.04 -1.78 14.99
N SER A 5 -5.29 -2.89 14.30
CA SER A 5 -6.62 -3.46 14.05
C SER A 5 -6.84 -4.74 14.86
N SER A 6 -7.43 -4.62 16.05
CA SER A 6 -7.82 -5.81 16.82
C SER A 6 -8.91 -6.59 16.08
N PRO A 7 -8.89 -7.93 16.11
CA PRO A 7 -9.96 -8.73 15.50
C PRO A 7 -11.31 -8.43 16.13
N LEU A 8 -12.35 -8.43 15.28
CA LEU A 8 -13.76 -8.29 15.64
C LEU A 8 -14.40 -9.67 15.56
N PRO A 9 -14.67 -10.33 16.71
CA PRO A 9 -15.19 -11.69 16.72
C PRO A 9 -16.46 -11.85 15.88
N GLY A 10 -16.48 -12.86 15.00
CA GLY A 10 -17.61 -13.16 14.12
C GLY A 10 -17.79 -12.21 12.93
N ILE A 11 -16.97 -11.16 12.81
CA ILE A 11 -17.02 -10.19 11.70
C ILE A 11 -15.69 -10.16 10.95
N ALA A 12 -14.61 -9.86 11.66
CA ALA A 12 -13.27 -9.73 11.11
C ALA A 12 -12.25 -10.35 12.06
N GLU A 13 -12.03 -11.65 11.88
CA GLU A 13 -11.01 -12.39 12.64
C GLU A 13 -9.58 -12.01 12.23
N GLN A 14 -8.62 -12.47 13.03
CA GLN A 14 -7.19 -12.30 12.78
C GLN A 14 -6.78 -12.90 11.42
N GLY A 15 -5.71 -12.34 10.85
CA GLY A 15 -5.10 -12.88 9.63
C GLY A 15 -4.41 -14.21 9.88
N GLY A 16 -4.11 -14.96 8.81
CA GLY A 16 -3.44 -16.25 8.94
C GLY A 16 -3.61 -17.13 7.70
N ASP A 17 -2.99 -18.31 7.75
CA ASP A 17 -3.22 -19.31 6.71
C ASP A 17 -4.64 -19.84 6.82
N THR A 18 -5.36 -19.85 5.69
CA THR A 18 -6.81 -20.14 5.62
C THR A 18 -7.19 -21.58 5.98
N ASN A 19 -6.23 -22.41 6.41
CA ASN A 19 -6.48 -23.77 6.91
C ASN A 19 -5.44 -24.13 8.00
N PRO A 20 -5.86 -24.69 9.16
CA PRO A 20 -4.91 -25.34 10.06
C PRO A 20 -4.26 -26.52 9.31
N ARG A 21 -2.94 -26.46 9.16
CA ARG A 21 -2.18 -27.42 8.34
C ARG A 21 -2.27 -28.82 8.95
N ALA A 22 -2.88 -29.77 8.23
CA ALA A 22 -2.53 -31.18 8.40
C ALA A 22 -1.12 -31.38 7.82
N VAL A 23 -0.28 -32.19 8.48
CA VAL A 23 1.08 -32.50 8.00
C VAL A 23 0.98 -33.05 6.56
N GLY A 24 1.53 -32.33 5.59
CA GLY A 24 1.53 -32.70 4.17
C GLY A 24 0.57 -31.92 3.25
N GLN A 25 -0.25 -30.99 3.76
CA GLN A 25 -1.04 -30.10 2.89
C GLN A 25 -0.37 -28.74 2.68
N HIS A 26 -0.05 -28.44 1.42
CA HIS A 26 0.39 -27.12 0.96
C HIS A 26 -0.83 -26.30 0.52
N SER A 27 -1.43 -25.54 1.43
CA SER A 27 -2.45 -24.55 1.02
C SER A 27 -1.78 -23.47 0.17
N LYS A 28 -2.29 -23.26 -1.04
CA LYS A 28 -1.80 -22.18 -1.93
C LYS A 28 -2.33 -20.80 -1.52
N VAL A 29 -3.33 -20.71 -0.64
CA VAL A 29 -4.02 -19.46 -0.30
C VAL A 29 -3.68 -18.97 1.12
N ARG A 30 -3.18 -17.75 1.20
CA ARG A 30 -2.88 -17.03 2.45
C ARG A 30 -3.86 -15.86 2.61
N PHE A 31 -4.26 -15.58 3.84
CA PHE A 31 -5.09 -14.41 4.15
C PHE A 31 -4.34 -13.46 5.08
N LYS A 32 -4.25 -12.18 4.72
CA LYS A 32 -3.64 -11.15 5.57
C LYS A 32 -4.60 -9.98 5.78
N ASN A 33 -4.67 -9.54 7.04
CA ASN A 33 -5.19 -8.22 7.37
C ASN A 33 -4.14 -7.17 6.96
N ALA A 34 -4.61 -5.98 6.60
CA ALA A 34 -3.77 -4.85 6.24
C ALA A 34 -4.30 -3.57 6.84
N ASP A 35 -3.37 -2.71 7.26
CA ASP A 35 -3.64 -1.40 7.82
C ASP A 35 -2.75 -0.37 7.09
N ALA A 36 -3.33 0.74 6.65
CA ALA A 36 -2.60 1.87 6.08
C ALA A 36 -2.71 3.07 6.99
N ILE A 37 -1.57 3.56 7.47
CA ILE A 37 -1.51 4.64 8.47
C ILE A 37 -0.56 5.70 7.97
N GLY A 38 -0.94 6.97 8.16
CA GLY A 38 -0.10 8.09 7.80
C GLY A 38 1.20 8.09 8.60
N PHE A 39 2.31 8.34 7.90
CA PHE A 39 3.65 8.19 8.44
C PHE A 39 3.83 9.02 9.73
N PRO A 40 4.11 8.39 10.89
CA PRO A 40 4.20 9.07 12.19
C PRO A 40 5.14 10.27 12.23
N ALA A 41 6.26 10.18 11.53
CA ALA A 41 7.27 11.23 11.47
C ALA A 41 7.13 12.14 10.24
N GLY A 42 5.94 12.19 9.60
CA GLY A 42 5.70 12.96 8.39
C GLY A 42 6.01 14.45 8.54
N ASP A 43 5.54 15.08 9.62
CA ASP A 43 5.76 16.51 9.86
C ASP A 43 7.22 16.80 10.22
N ALA A 44 7.85 15.95 11.02
CA ALA A 44 9.27 16.10 11.37
C ALA A 44 10.16 15.96 10.11
N LEU A 45 9.84 15.00 9.24
CA LEU A 45 10.52 14.80 7.96
C LEU A 45 10.30 15.99 7.02
N ALA A 46 9.07 16.48 6.94
CA ALA A 46 8.74 17.66 6.15
C ALA A 46 9.48 18.91 6.65
N ASN A 47 9.53 19.12 7.97
CA ASN A 47 10.27 20.23 8.57
C ASN A 47 11.78 20.12 8.33
N PHE A 48 12.35 18.92 8.46
CA PHE A 48 13.78 18.68 8.18
C PHE A 48 14.12 19.03 6.72
N PHE A 49 13.36 18.53 5.77
CA PHE A 49 13.63 18.80 4.35
C PHE A 49 13.25 20.24 3.93
N ALA A 50 12.32 20.90 4.64
CA ALA A 50 11.94 22.28 4.37
C ALA A 50 13.13 23.24 4.58
N GLN A 51 14.04 22.91 5.49
CA GLN A 51 15.30 23.65 5.70
C GLN A 51 16.19 23.65 4.45
N PHE A 52 16.05 22.65 3.58
CA PHE A 52 16.78 22.55 2.31
C PHE A 52 16.00 23.13 1.13
N GLY A 53 14.78 23.65 1.34
CA GLY A 53 13.98 24.29 0.29
C GLY A 53 13.27 23.33 -0.68
N TYR A 54 13.24 22.03 -0.39
CA TYR A 54 12.73 20.98 -1.29
C TYR A 54 11.65 20.10 -0.65
N VAL A 55 10.54 20.67 -0.15
CA VAL A 55 9.45 19.85 0.41
C VAL A 55 8.08 20.26 -0.08
N CYS A 56 7.42 19.28 -0.65
CA CYS A 56 5.99 19.32 -0.90
C CYS A 56 5.26 18.91 0.38
N ALA A 57 4.18 19.62 0.71
CA ALA A 57 3.31 19.20 1.78
C ALA A 57 2.84 17.74 1.53
N PRO A 58 3.06 16.81 2.47
CA PRO A 58 2.66 15.42 2.29
C PRO A 58 1.14 15.33 2.09
N SER A 59 0.65 14.33 1.36
CA SER A 59 -0.80 14.09 1.30
C SER A 59 -1.33 13.37 2.54
N SER A 60 -0.46 12.68 3.27
CA SER A 60 -0.80 11.98 4.51
C SER A 60 -0.75 12.91 5.73
N GLN A 61 -1.62 12.62 6.69
CA GLN A 61 -1.58 13.17 8.05
C GLN A 61 -0.96 12.13 8.99
N PRO A 62 -0.01 12.51 9.86
CA PRO A 62 0.60 11.58 10.80
C PRO A 62 -0.43 10.84 11.66
N PHE A 63 -0.24 9.54 11.85
CA PHE A 63 -1.07 8.65 12.68
C PHE A 63 -2.54 8.47 12.23
N LEU A 64 -2.98 9.10 11.14
CA LEU A 64 -4.33 8.88 10.61
C LEU A 64 -4.44 7.49 9.97
N PRO A 65 -5.38 6.62 10.38
CA PRO A 65 -5.62 5.34 9.72
C PRO A 65 -6.45 5.56 8.44
N TYR A 66 -5.80 5.47 7.29
CA TYR A 66 -6.44 5.57 5.98
C TYR A 66 -7.23 4.31 5.62
N PHE A 67 -6.78 3.16 6.09
CA PHE A 67 -7.47 1.88 5.87
C PHE A 67 -7.19 0.94 7.03
N LEU A 68 -8.24 0.26 7.48
CA LEU A 68 -8.17 -0.83 8.45
C LEU A 68 -9.04 -1.97 7.92
N SER A 69 -8.40 -3.04 7.47
CA SER A 69 -9.07 -4.20 6.86
C SER A 69 -10.16 -4.84 7.73
N THR A 70 -10.07 -4.70 9.06
CA THR A 70 -11.07 -5.24 9.99
C THR A 70 -12.40 -4.47 9.95
N LEU A 71 -12.37 -3.18 9.59
CA LEU A 71 -13.57 -2.36 9.42
C LEU A 71 -14.20 -2.55 8.04
N ASP A 72 -13.45 -3.09 7.09
CA ASP A 72 -13.86 -3.37 5.72
C ASP A 72 -14.12 -4.86 5.48
N ALA A 73 -14.78 -5.51 6.45
CA ALA A 73 -14.90 -6.97 6.49
C ALA A 73 -15.54 -7.58 5.22
N LEU A 74 -16.54 -6.92 4.63
CA LEU A 74 -17.22 -7.43 3.44
C LEU A 74 -16.28 -7.42 2.22
N ALA A 75 -15.79 -6.25 1.82
CA ALA A 75 -14.98 -6.14 0.61
C ALA A 75 -13.61 -6.79 0.80
N TRP A 76 -12.95 -6.59 1.94
CA TRP A 76 -11.63 -7.16 2.19
C TRP A 76 -11.62 -8.69 2.32
N ARG A 77 -12.64 -9.31 2.95
CA ARG A 77 -12.64 -10.77 3.15
C ARG A 77 -13.25 -11.54 2.00
N SER A 78 -14.29 -11.01 1.36
CA SER A 78 -14.95 -11.68 0.24
C SER A 78 -14.38 -11.32 -1.13
N GLY A 79 -13.76 -10.14 -1.27
CA GLY A 79 -13.37 -9.59 -2.56
C GLY A 79 -14.54 -9.06 -3.40
N VAL A 80 -15.76 -9.01 -2.86
CA VAL A 80 -16.94 -8.43 -3.54
C VAL A 80 -16.93 -6.90 -3.35
N PRO A 81 -17.24 -6.10 -4.39
CA PRO A 81 -17.64 -6.51 -5.75
C PRO A 81 -16.46 -6.71 -6.72
N GLU A 82 -15.23 -6.43 -6.30
CA GLU A 82 -14.07 -6.33 -7.19
C GLU A 82 -13.70 -7.63 -7.90
N MET A 83 -14.12 -8.79 -7.39
CA MET A 83 -13.94 -10.08 -8.06
C MET A 83 -14.58 -10.12 -9.45
N LEU A 84 -15.53 -9.21 -9.71
CA LEU A 84 -16.25 -9.08 -10.98
C LEU A 84 -15.58 -8.04 -11.91
N TYR A 85 -14.53 -7.36 -11.47
CA TYR A 85 -13.87 -6.35 -12.29
C TYR A 85 -13.05 -7.02 -13.41
N PRO A 86 -12.91 -6.40 -14.59
CA PRO A 86 -12.14 -6.96 -15.69
C PRO A 86 -10.70 -7.35 -15.32
N GLU A 87 -10.08 -6.56 -14.44
CA GLU A 87 -8.73 -6.78 -13.92
C GLU A 87 -8.62 -8.02 -13.03
N ALA A 88 -9.71 -8.46 -12.40
CA ALA A 88 -9.76 -9.70 -11.63
C ALA A 88 -9.98 -10.94 -12.52
N LEU A 89 -10.65 -10.76 -13.66
CA LEU A 89 -11.09 -11.84 -14.55
C LEU A 89 -10.14 -12.09 -15.72
N THR A 90 -9.26 -11.15 -16.03
CA THR A 90 -8.35 -11.23 -17.17
C THR A 90 -6.92 -11.48 -16.66
N PRO A 91 -6.35 -12.68 -16.89
CA PRO A 91 -4.96 -12.97 -16.52
C PRO A 91 -3.98 -11.99 -17.16
N GLY A 92 -2.92 -11.62 -16.43
CA GLY A 92 -1.89 -10.69 -16.88
C GLY A 92 -2.26 -9.21 -16.74
N LEU A 93 -3.50 -8.88 -16.33
CA LEU A 93 -3.86 -7.51 -15.98
C LEU A 93 -3.65 -7.28 -14.49
N ARG A 94 -3.06 -6.13 -14.16
CA ARG A 94 -2.84 -5.67 -12.78
C ARG A 94 -2.19 -6.73 -11.88
N GLU A 95 -0.99 -7.17 -12.24
CA GLU A 95 -0.23 -8.19 -11.51
C GLU A 95 1.10 -7.65 -11.00
N VAL A 96 1.44 -7.98 -9.75
CA VAL A 96 2.77 -7.77 -9.20
C VAL A 96 3.67 -8.88 -9.74
N SER A 97 4.37 -8.58 -10.83
CA SER A 97 5.31 -9.50 -11.45
C SER A 97 6.51 -8.78 -12.06
N LYS A 98 7.62 -9.50 -12.21
CA LYS A 98 8.83 -9.01 -12.88
C LYS A 98 9.61 -10.20 -13.43
N ASP A 99 10.00 -10.13 -14.71
CA ASP A 99 10.86 -11.12 -15.37
C ASP A 99 10.39 -12.59 -15.21
N GLY A 100 9.07 -12.81 -15.21
CA GLY A 100 8.46 -14.13 -15.00
C GLY A 100 8.27 -14.54 -13.53
N ASP A 101 8.77 -13.77 -12.57
CA ASP A 101 8.45 -13.94 -11.15
C ASP A 101 7.09 -13.30 -10.83
N MET A 102 6.05 -14.12 -10.74
CA MET A 102 4.69 -13.69 -10.41
C MET A 102 4.48 -13.77 -8.89
N TRP A 103 4.22 -12.64 -8.23
CA TRP A 103 3.94 -12.59 -6.79
C TRP A 103 2.45 -12.64 -6.47
N GLY A 104 1.62 -11.89 -7.19
CA GLY A 104 0.17 -11.95 -7.08
C GLY A 104 -0.57 -10.92 -7.93
N ASN A 105 -1.88 -11.10 -8.07
CA ASN A 105 -2.80 -10.15 -8.71
C ASN A 105 -3.21 -9.03 -7.74
N ILE A 106 -3.49 -7.83 -8.25
CA ILE A 106 -4.02 -6.71 -7.44
C ILE A 106 -5.53 -6.85 -7.21
N TYR A 107 -6.30 -7.22 -8.22
CA TYR A 107 -7.76 -7.32 -8.14
C TYR A 107 -8.22 -8.77 -7.97
N PRO A 108 -9.19 -9.07 -7.07
CA PRO A 108 -9.82 -8.14 -6.14
C PRO A 108 -8.84 -7.67 -5.05
N ARG A 109 -8.97 -6.41 -4.60
CA ARG A 109 -8.18 -5.90 -3.47
C ARG A 109 -8.71 -6.46 -2.14
N ALA A 110 -8.49 -7.75 -1.96
CA ALA A 110 -8.89 -8.53 -0.81
C ALA A 110 -7.67 -9.01 -0.02
N GLY A 111 -7.91 -9.51 1.20
CA GLY A 111 -6.89 -10.10 2.06
C GLY A 111 -6.40 -11.47 1.60
N ALA A 112 -7.17 -12.18 0.77
CA ALA A 112 -6.85 -13.52 0.30
C ALA A 112 -5.98 -13.48 -0.98
N LEU A 113 -4.91 -14.26 -1.00
CA LEU A 113 -4.03 -14.40 -2.16
C LEU A 113 -3.53 -15.83 -2.30
N SER A 114 -3.53 -16.34 -3.54
CA SER A 114 -2.90 -17.61 -3.88
C SER A 114 -1.39 -17.44 -4.04
N GLN A 115 -0.65 -17.45 -2.93
CA GLN A 115 0.81 -17.38 -2.90
C GLN A 115 1.38 -18.27 -1.78
N THR A 116 2.27 -19.20 -2.14
CA THR A 116 2.89 -20.10 -1.17
C THR A 116 3.91 -19.39 -0.29
N HIS A 117 4.59 -18.36 -0.82
CA HIS A 117 5.61 -17.64 -0.10
C HIS A 117 5.03 -16.51 0.76
N ASP A 118 5.23 -16.55 2.08
CA ASP A 118 4.57 -15.62 3.00
C ASP A 118 4.98 -14.16 2.81
N TYR A 119 6.28 -13.89 2.59
CA TYR A 119 6.78 -12.55 2.26
C TYR A 119 6.16 -11.98 0.98
N LYS A 120 6.14 -12.74 -0.13
CA LYS A 120 5.49 -12.33 -1.38
C LYS A 120 4.01 -12.01 -1.16
N ALA A 121 3.32 -12.82 -0.36
CA ALA A 121 1.94 -12.56 -0.01
C ALA A 121 1.78 -11.25 0.78
N GLY A 122 2.63 -11.02 1.79
CA GLY A 122 2.63 -9.76 2.53
C GLY A 122 2.85 -8.54 1.64
N ALA A 123 3.81 -8.62 0.72
CA ALA A 123 4.15 -7.53 -0.19
C ALA A 123 3.00 -7.22 -1.17
N VAL A 124 2.35 -8.23 -1.75
CA VAL A 124 1.18 -8.02 -2.62
C VAL A 124 0.02 -7.41 -1.86
N ILE A 125 -0.21 -7.83 -0.61
CA ILE A 125 -1.27 -7.26 0.23
C ILE A 125 -0.97 -5.79 0.58
N ALA A 126 0.30 -5.43 0.83
CA ALA A 126 0.72 -4.05 0.98
C ALA A 126 0.47 -3.24 -0.32
N GLN A 127 0.78 -3.82 -1.48
CA GLN A 127 0.51 -3.21 -2.79
C GLN A 127 -0.97 -2.97 -3.04
N ARG A 128 -1.83 -3.96 -2.75
CA ARG A 128 -3.31 -3.84 -2.85
C ARG A 128 -3.83 -2.70 -1.99
N THR A 129 -3.32 -2.62 -0.76
CA THR A 129 -3.69 -1.57 0.20
C THR A 129 -3.27 -0.19 -0.31
N ALA A 130 -2.07 -0.07 -0.88
CA ALA A 130 -1.60 1.18 -1.47
C ALA A 130 -2.42 1.59 -2.71
N ASP A 131 -2.72 0.67 -3.63
CA ASP A 131 -3.58 0.94 -4.79
C ASP A 131 -4.98 1.39 -4.33
N LEU A 132 -5.52 0.79 -3.27
CA LEU A 132 -6.81 1.18 -2.69
C LEU A 132 -6.80 2.61 -2.15
N VAL A 133 -5.92 2.90 -1.19
CA VAL A 133 -5.94 4.20 -0.49
C VAL A 133 -5.53 5.36 -1.40
N THR A 134 -4.78 5.11 -2.47
CA THR A 134 -4.35 6.16 -3.40
C THR A 134 -5.35 6.45 -4.51
N ARG A 135 -6.55 5.87 -4.44
CA ARG A 135 -7.68 6.12 -5.36
C ARG A 135 -8.89 6.62 -4.61
N SER A 136 -9.78 7.32 -5.29
CA SER A 136 -11.08 7.77 -4.76
C SER A 136 -12.22 6.90 -5.30
N GLY A 137 -13.33 6.82 -4.55
CA GLY A 137 -14.55 6.14 -5.00
C GLY A 137 -14.45 4.63 -5.14
N GLN A 138 -13.52 3.98 -4.43
CA GLN A 138 -13.40 2.52 -4.44
C GLN A 138 -14.46 1.88 -3.53
N SER A 139 -14.85 0.64 -3.81
CA SER A 139 -15.91 -0.10 -3.10
C SER A 139 -15.42 -0.71 -1.78
N HIS A 140 -14.84 0.12 -0.92
CA HIS A 140 -14.25 -0.27 0.36
C HIS A 140 -14.56 0.80 1.43
N VAL A 141 -14.43 0.43 2.71
CA VAL A 141 -14.46 1.38 3.83
C VAL A 141 -13.06 1.92 4.09
N TYR A 142 -12.76 3.13 3.61
CA TYR A 142 -11.44 3.75 3.72
C TYR A 142 -11.51 5.28 3.61
N ILE A 143 -10.39 5.93 3.96
CA ILE A 143 -10.16 7.35 3.70
C ILE A 143 -9.21 7.47 2.51
N PRO A 144 -9.57 8.18 1.43
CA PRO A 144 -8.67 8.38 0.29
C PRO A 144 -7.45 9.25 0.66
N LEU A 145 -6.25 8.76 0.34
CA LEU A 145 -4.97 9.46 0.40
C LEU A 145 -4.73 10.31 -0.87
N THR A 146 -5.79 10.89 -1.42
CA THR A 146 -5.75 11.71 -2.63
C THR A 146 -5.84 13.19 -2.27
N LYS A 147 -5.02 14.03 -2.92
CA LYS A 147 -5.15 15.50 -2.88
C LYS A 147 -5.45 16.04 -4.26
N SER A 148 -6.10 17.18 -4.34
CA SER A 148 -6.33 17.87 -5.61
C SER A 148 -5.06 18.58 -6.06
N ALA A 149 -4.72 18.43 -7.34
CA ALA A 149 -3.65 19.21 -7.96
C ALA A 149 -4.06 20.68 -8.05
N HIS A 150 -3.10 21.58 -7.85
CA HIS A 150 -3.28 23.01 -8.06
C HIS A 150 -1.94 23.64 -8.43
N ASP A 151 -1.94 24.89 -8.88
CA ASP A 151 -0.70 25.57 -9.24
C ASP A 151 0.31 25.54 -8.08
N GLY A 152 1.49 24.99 -8.38
CA GLY A 152 2.57 24.77 -7.42
C GLY A 152 2.52 23.48 -6.62
N TYR A 153 1.53 22.61 -6.83
CA TYR A 153 1.41 21.31 -6.17
C TYR A 153 0.77 20.25 -7.08
N TRP A 154 1.57 19.23 -7.41
CA TRP A 154 1.17 18.09 -8.22
C TRP A 154 1.36 16.82 -7.40
N PRO A 155 0.28 16.29 -6.78
CA PRO A 155 0.34 15.05 -6.03
C PRO A 155 0.67 13.88 -6.96
N PRO A 156 1.31 12.82 -6.44
CA PRO A 156 1.59 11.62 -7.22
C PRO A 156 0.31 10.93 -7.68
N ASP A 157 0.35 10.39 -8.88
CA ASP A 157 -0.69 9.52 -9.43
C ASP A 157 -0.91 8.29 -8.55
N PRO A 158 -2.10 7.65 -8.64
CA PRO A 158 -2.39 6.42 -7.89
C PRO A 158 -1.29 5.38 -8.06
N VAL A 159 -1.13 4.54 -7.03
CA VAL A 159 -0.08 3.51 -7.04
C VAL A 159 -0.32 2.50 -8.17
N ILE A 160 0.73 2.24 -8.96
CA ILE A 160 0.74 1.24 -10.03
C ILE A 160 1.94 0.33 -9.83
N GLU A 161 1.67 -0.97 -9.75
CA GLU A 161 2.67 -2.03 -9.64
C GLU A 161 3.72 -1.98 -10.77
N GLY A 162 4.96 -2.33 -10.45
CA GLY A 162 6.07 -2.35 -11.42
C GLY A 162 6.65 -0.97 -11.81
N ASP A 163 6.05 0.15 -11.41
CA ASP A 163 6.55 1.49 -11.74
C ASP A 163 7.39 2.12 -10.60
N SER A 164 8.72 2.13 -10.81
CA SER A 164 9.69 2.71 -9.87
C SER A 164 9.68 4.24 -9.80
N ASN A 165 9.07 4.92 -10.78
CA ASN A 165 8.89 6.37 -10.79
C ASN A 165 7.60 6.79 -10.07
N ASN A 166 6.72 5.84 -9.75
CA ASN A 166 5.44 6.11 -9.08
C ASN A 166 5.53 5.92 -7.56
N HIS A 167 6.18 4.86 -7.09
CA HIS A 167 6.34 4.59 -5.67
C HIS A 167 7.51 3.63 -5.39
N GLN A 168 7.94 3.57 -4.13
CA GLN A 168 8.89 2.58 -3.64
C GLN A 168 8.52 2.13 -2.23
N TRP A 169 8.96 0.93 -1.87
CA TRP A 169 8.73 0.30 -0.59
C TRP A 169 10.03 0.18 0.20
N GLN A 170 9.97 0.49 1.49
CA GLN A 170 11.05 0.22 2.43
C GLN A 170 10.53 -0.69 3.55
N MET A 171 11.09 -1.89 3.66
CA MET A 171 10.72 -2.82 4.73
C MET A 171 11.21 -2.32 6.09
N LEU A 172 10.33 -2.31 7.09
CA LEU A 172 10.63 -1.96 8.48
C LEU A 172 10.64 -3.19 9.40
N ALA A 173 9.72 -4.13 9.16
CA ALA A 173 9.62 -5.40 9.87
C ALA A 173 9.40 -6.54 8.87
N PRO A 174 9.95 -7.75 9.11
CA PRO A 174 10.63 -8.19 10.34
C PRO A 174 12.07 -7.67 10.48
N LYS A 175 12.72 -7.34 9.37
CA LYS A 175 14.07 -6.77 9.32
C LYS A 175 14.07 -5.46 8.58
N LYS A 176 14.60 -4.40 9.20
CA LYS A 176 14.66 -3.08 8.56
C LYS A 176 15.61 -3.10 7.36
N SER A 177 15.09 -2.69 6.20
CA SER A 177 15.88 -2.45 4.99
C SER A 177 16.49 -1.05 4.99
N THR A 178 17.73 -0.93 4.51
CA THR A 178 18.41 0.34 4.28
C THR A 178 18.13 0.93 2.89
N SER A 179 17.58 0.14 1.98
CA SER A 179 17.21 0.55 0.62
C SER A 179 15.70 0.49 0.40
N CYS A 180 15.25 1.24 -0.61
CA CYS A 180 13.90 1.19 -1.13
C CYS A 180 13.88 0.36 -2.42
N ALA A 181 12.78 -0.33 -2.68
CA ALA A 181 12.61 -1.15 -3.89
C ALA A 181 11.14 -1.17 -4.33
N ILE A 182 10.90 -1.57 -5.58
CA ILE A 182 9.57 -1.97 -6.04
C ILE A 182 9.40 -3.47 -5.88
N PHE A 183 8.16 -3.95 -5.83
CA PHE A 183 7.88 -5.38 -5.88
C PHE A 183 7.65 -5.83 -7.32
N PRO A 184 8.13 -7.02 -7.72
CA PRO A 184 9.11 -7.87 -7.04
C PRO A 184 10.49 -7.23 -6.82
N ASP A 185 11.09 -7.43 -5.65
CA ASP A 185 12.36 -6.81 -5.25
C ASP A 185 13.60 -7.73 -5.36
N GLY A 186 13.48 -8.83 -6.11
CA GLY A 186 14.53 -9.82 -6.34
C GLY A 186 14.29 -10.65 -7.60
N THR A 187 14.78 -11.88 -7.60
CA THR A 187 14.63 -12.84 -8.71
C THR A 187 13.73 -14.02 -8.32
N ALA A 188 13.21 -14.74 -9.33
CA ALA A 188 12.35 -15.90 -9.12
C ALA A 188 13.00 -17.02 -8.28
N THR A 189 14.33 -17.07 -8.21
CA THR A 189 15.09 -18.07 -7.45
C THR A 189 15.42 -17.65 -6.02
N ASP A 190 15.15 -16.41 -5.65
CA ASP A 190 15.47 -15.91 -4.32
C ASP A 190 14.58 -16.56 -3.27
N THR A 191 15.18 -16.98 -2.15
CA THR A 191 14.47 -17.67 -1.06
C THR A 191 13.78 -16.73 -0.09
N TYR A 192 14.17 -15.45 -0.06
CA TYR A 192 13.71 -14.41 0.87
C TYR A 192 13.70 -14.84 2.35
N ALA A 193 14.53 -15.81 2.73
CA ALA A 193 14.54 -16.38 4.08
C ALA A 193 14.88 -15.33 5.16
N ASP A 194 15.70 -14.35 4.82
CA ASP A 194 16.10 -13.24 5.68
C ASP A 194 14.99 -12.17 5.86
N LYS A 195 13.93 -12.25 5.06
CA LYS A 195 12.78 -11.34 5.08
C LYS A 195 11.53 -11.98 5.69
N LEU A 196 11.52 -13.29 5.98
CA LEU A 196 10.35 -13.97 6.54
C LEU A 196 10.10 -13.54 7.99
N SER A 197 8.84 -13.23 8.31
CA SER A 197 8.43 -12.95 9.70
C SER A 197 8.00 -14.23 10.41
N GLU A 198 8.39 -14.38 11.68
CA GLU A 198 7.98 -15.52 12.52
C GLU A 198 6.47 -15.55 12.78
N ASP A 199 5.86 -14.37 12.95
CA ASP A 199 4.43 -14.19 13.19
C ASP A 199 3.64 -13.88 11.90
N GLY A 200 4.31 -13.86 10.74
CA GLY A 200 3.72 -13.50 9.45
C GLY A 200 3.30 -12.04 9.31
N ALA A 201 3.67 -11.17 10.27
CA ALA A 201 3.42 -9.74 10.23
C ALA A 201 4.57 -9.00 9.53
N TYR A 202 4.22 -8.04 8.68
CA TYR A 202 5.19 -7.26 7.92
C TYR A 202 4.81 -5.79 7.98
N VAL A 203 5.81 -4.93 7.92
CA VAL A 203 5.61 -3.49 7.91
C VAL A 203 6.49 -2.89 6.83
N TRP A 204 5.91 -2.06 5.97
CA TRP A 204 6.63 -1.28 4.97
C TRP A 204 6.27 0.19 5.06
N THR A 205 7.23 1.05 4.77
CA THR A 205 7.01 2.45 4.43
C THR A 205 6.77 2.57 2.93
N LEU A 206 5.69 3.25 2.54
CA LEU A 206 5.40 3.62 1.16
C LEU A 206 5.98 5.01 0.88
N TRP A 207 6.94 5.09 -0.04
CA TRP A 207 7.54 6.32 -0.52
C TRP A 207 6.92 6.71 -1.86
N ARG A 208 6.46 7.96 -1.98
CA ARG A 208 5.84 8.48 -3.21
C ARG A 208 6.50 9.81 -3.62
N PRO A 209 6.74 10.06 -4.91
CA PRO A 209 7.39 11.27 -5.39
C PRO A 209 6.37 12.40 -5.55
N TYR A 210 6.44 13.40 -4.68
CA TYR A 210 5.66 14.62 -4.83
C TYR A 210 6.40 15.63 -5.70
N LYS A 211 5.66 16.34 -6.55
CA LYS A 211 6.18 17.46 -7.32
C LYS A 211 5.50 18.74 -6.84
N CYS A 212 6.28 19.76 -6.52
CA CYS A 212 5.77 21.06 -6.10
C CYS A 212 6.81 22.13 -6.39
N CYS A 213 6.37 23.38 -6.39
CA CYS A 213 7.27 24.53 -6.46
C CYS A 213 6.88 25.58 -5.41
N PRO A 214 7.85 26.34 -4.89
CA PRO A 214 7.53 27.46 -4.00
C PRO A 214 6.67 28.48 -4.74
N ARG A 215 5.63 29.00 -4.08
CA ARG A 215 4.85 30.13 -4.63
C ARG A 215 5.75 31.37 -4.70
N ARG A 216 6.02 31.86 -5.92
CA ARG A 216 6.86 33.05 -6.18
C ARG A 216 6.08 34.29 -6.64
N GLY A 217 4.77 34.37 -6.40
CA GLY A 217 3.98 35.55 -6.76
C GLY A 217 2.56 35.52 -6.20
N GLN A 218 1.87 36.64 -6.31
CA GLN A 218 0.42 36.74 -6.09
C GLN A 218 -0.30 36.78 -7.44
N THR A 219 -1.47 36.17 -7.54
CA THR A 219 -2.35 36.34 -8.70
C THR A 219 -2.82 37.79 -8.73
N PHE A 220 -2.46 38.55 -9.77
CA PHE A 220 -2.95 39.91 -9.95
C PHE A 220 -4.45 39.87 -10.25
N LEU A 221 -5.27 40.30 -9.29
CA LEU A 221 -6.73 40.27 -9.38
C LEU A 221 -7.31 41.51 -10.12
N GLY A 222 -6.46 42.50 -10.43
CA GLY A 222 -6.84 43.74 -11.11
C GLY A 222 -6.30 44.98 -10.39
N SER A 223 -6.29 46.10 -11.11
CA SER A 223 -5.98 47.44 -10.58
C SER A 223 -7.17 48.35 -10.87
N SER A 224 -7.73 48.97 -9.84
CA SER A 224 -8.65 50.10 -10.02
C SER A 224 -7.81 51.34 -10.27
N GLY A 225 -7.64 51.70 -11.54
CA GLY A 225 -7.02 52.98 -11.91
C GLY A 225 -7.88 54.14 -11.39
N GLY A 226 -7.24 55.06 -10.68
CA GLY A 226 -7.73 56.39 -10.33
C GLY A 226 -6.65 57.41 -10.64
#